data_AF-A0A820S3Z1-F1
#
_entry.id   AF-A0A820S3Z1-F1
#
_cell.length_a   1.000
_cell.length_b   1.000
_cell.length_c   1.000
_cell.angle_alpha   90.00
_cell.angle_beta   90.00
_cell.angle_gamma   90.00
#
_symmetry.space_group_name_H-M   'P 1'
#
loop_
_entity.id
_entity.type
_entity.pdbx_description
1 polymer ?
#
loop_
_entity_poly.entity_id
_entity_poly.type
_entity_poly.pdbx_seq_one_letter_code
_entity_poly.pdbx_strand_id
1 'polypeptide(L)'
;LLLYAKELNNLFYNDERFSNNYFQKIENNLSNIQSNKLINDLIKLIKYYFEKYLLSSIIIRCYIQIHVPSSQSGNNQGVNIQNQILKELDDMKIIIETNENIFIDYYKKHYEILKYLNKFPSIEDYHLYLIEYEKKNFYDLRSIILELRTIFLKTYDIIMKNLTKIQMPRNQQSISMIN
;
A
#
# COMPACT_ATOMS: atom_id res chain seq x y z
N LEU A 1 -0.25 -10.42 -7.49
CA LEU A 1 0.67 -9.28 -7.27
C LEU A 1 0.85 -8.43 -8.52
N LEU A 2 1.45 -8.93 -9.61
CA LEU A 2 1.65 -8.14 -10.84
C LEU A 2 0.34 -7.59 -11.43
N LEU A 3 -0.76 -8.35 -11.36
CA LEU A 3 -2.09 -7.88 -11.77
C LEU A 3 -2.48 -6.60 -11.01
N TYR A 4 -2.47 -6.64 -9.67
CA TYR A 4 -2.81 -5.49 -8.83
C TYR A 4 -1.89 -4.29 -9.07
N ALA A 5 -0.59 -4.51 -9.30
CA ALA A 5 0.31 -3.44 -9.70
C ALA A 5 -0.10 -2.78 -11.03
N LYS A 6 -0.49 -3.57 -12.03
CA LYS A 6 -0.97 -3.05 -13.33
C LYS A 6 -2.30 -2.31 -13.19
N GLU A 7 -3.22 -2.83 -12.36
CA GLU A 7 -4.49 -2.16 -12.06
C GLU A 7 -4.26 -0.80 -11.40
N LEU A 8 -3.44 -0.74 -10.34
CA LEU A 8 -3.08 0.51 -9.67
C LEU A 8 -2.40 1.50 -10.62
N ASN A 9 -1.54 1.01 -11.50
CA ASN A 9 -0.93 1.85 -12.53
C ASN A 9 -1.98 2.42 -13.49
N ASN A 10 -2.90 1.58 -13.96
CA ASN A 10 -3.97 2.00 -14.86
C ASN A 10 -4.89 3.04 -14.20
N LEU A 11 -5.28 2.82 -12.95
CA LEU A 11 -6.09 3.76 -12.17
C LEU A 11 -5.39 5.12 -12.07
N PHE A 12 -4.11 5.14 -11.76
CA PHE A 12 -3.41 6.42 -11.58
C PHE A 12 -3.40 7.31 -12.84
N TYR A 13 -3.37 6.73 -14.04
CA TYR A 13 -3.33 7.48 -15.30
C TYR A 13 -4.72 7.73 -15.92
N ASN A 14 -5.66 6.81 -15.72
CA ASN A 14 -6.91 6.80 -16.49
C ASN A 14 -8.16 7.06 -15.63
N ASP A 15 -8.03 7.09 -14.31
CA ASP A 15 -9.16 7.36 -13.43
C ASP A 15 -9.21 8.85 -13.09
N GLU A 16 -10.38 9.46 -13.34
CA GLU A 16 -10.61 10.89 -13.17
C GLU A 16 -10.31 11.38 -11.75
N ARG A 17 -10.48 10.50 -10.73
CA ARG A 17 -10.14 10.79 -9.33
C ARG A 17 -8.67 11.14 -9.14
N PHE A 18 -7.80 10.79 -10.10
CA PHE A 18 -6.37 11.10 -10.12
C PHE A 18 -6.02 12.17 -11.15
N SER A 19 -6.98 12.91 -11.69
CA SER A 19 -6.72 14.03 -12.60
C SER A 19 -6.56 15.36 -11.85
N ASN A 20 -5.83 16.31 -12.44
CA ASN A 20 -5.76 17.69 -11.95
C ASN A 20 -7.11 18.42 -12.06
N ASN A 21 -7.94 18.05 -13.05
CA ASN A 21 -9.29 18.61 -13.20
C ASN A 21 -10.18 18.29 -12.00
N TYR A 22 -9.93 17.18 -11.32
CA TYR A 22 -10.69 16.81 -10.14
C TYR A 22 -10.34 17.67 -8.91
N PHE A 23 -9.10 18.16 -8.82
CA PHE A 23 -8.70 19.11 -7.77
C PHE A 23 -9.57 20.38 -7.81
N GLN A 24 -9.88 20.89 -9.01
CA GLN A 24 -10.78 22.02 -9.19
C GLN A 24 -12.22 21.73 -8.74
N LYS A 25 -12.66 20.46 -8.70
CA LYS A 25 -13.97 20.09 -8.16
C LYS A 25 -14.01 20.13 -6.63
N ILE A 26 -12.87 19.99 -5.95
CA ILE A 26 -12.78 20.12 -4.48
C ILE A 26 -12.97 21.58 -4.08
N GLU A 27 -12.33 22.52 -4.79
CA GLU A 27 -12.47 23.96 -4.54
C GLU A 27 -13.91 24.47 -4.73
N ASN A 28 -14.73 23.78 -5.54
CA ASN A 28 -16.10 24.20 -5.81
C ASN A 28 -17.17 23.57 -4.88
N ASN A 29 -16.82 22.59 -4.03
CA ASN A 29 -17.78 21.81 -3.20
C ASN A 29 -17.75 22.14 -1.70
N LEU A 30 -17.16 23.28 -1.32
CA LEU A 30 -16.81 23.63 0.07
C LEU A 30 -17.99 24.06 0.96
N SER A 31 -19.21 24.16 0.42
CA SER A 31 -20.39 24.60 1.17
C SER A 31 -21.08 23.50 1.97
N ASN A 32 -20.62 22.25 1.89
CA ASN A 32 -21.31 21.11 2.51
C ASN A 32 -20.62 20.65 3.80
N ILE A 33 -21.42 20.47 4.85
CA ILE A 33 -21.05 19.88 6.17
C ILE A 33 -20.71 18.37 6.04
N GLN A 34 -20.58 17.84 4.82
CA GLN A 34 -20.35 16.43 4.54
C GLN A 34 -18.88 16.17 4.20
N SER A 35 -18.40 14.98 4.57
CA SER A 35 -17.05 14.54 4.20
C SER A 35 -16.88 14.48 2.69
N ASN A 36 -15.70 14.87 2.22
CA ASN A 36 -15.39 14.95 0.80
C ASN A 36 -15.51 13.57 0.15
N LYS A 37 -16.50 13.42 -0.74
CA LYS A 37 -16.81 12.15 -1.40
C LYS A 37 -15.60 11.57 -2.14
N LEU A 38 -14.77 12.41 -2.76
CA LEU A 38 -13.57 11.93 -3.42
C LEU A 38 -12.58 11.36 -2.41
N ILE A 39 -12.31 12.06 -1.32
CA ILE A 39 -11.37 11.57 -0.31
C ILE A 39 -11.87 10.23 0.23
N ASN A 40 -13.17 10.13 0.51
CA ASN A 40 -13.80 8.88 0.92
C ASN A 40 -13.64 7.76 -0.11
N ASP A 41 -13.81 8.05 -1.40
CA ASP A 41 -13.68 7.06 -2.47
C ASP A 41 -12.21 6.62 -2.66
N LEU A 42 -11.24 7.53 -2.50
CA LEU A 42 -9.82 7.20 -2.46
C LEU A 42 -9.46 6.34 -1.25
N ILE A 43 -9.94 6.69 -0.06
CA ILE A 43 -9.72 5.91 1.17
C ILE A 43 -10.26 4.47 1.00
N LYS A 44 -11.47 4.31 0.45
CA LYS A 44 -12.05 2.98 0.17
C LYS A 44 -11.20 2.18 -0.81
N LEU A 45 -10.73 2.83 -1.88
CA LEU A 45 -9.86 2.19 -2.88
C LEU A 45 -8.54 1.73 -2.26
N ILE A 46 -7.91 2.57 -1.45
CA ILE A 46 -6.65 2.25 -0.77
C ILE A 46 -6.84 1.08 0.19
N LYS A 47 -7.89 1.11 1.03
CA LYS A 47 -8.22 0.00 1.94
C LYS A 47 -8.41 -1.31 1.21
N TYR A 48 -9.11 -1.30 0.08
CA TYR A 48 -9.26 -2.49 -0.76
C TYR A 48 -7.89 -3.05 -1.19
N TYR A 49 -6.97 -2.21 -1.65
CA TYR A 49 -5.64 -2.67 -2.08
C TYR A 49 -4.73 -3.05 -0.91
N PHE A 50 -4.87 -2.44 0.27
CA PHE A 50 -4.23 -2.90 1.51
C PHE A 50 -4.63 -4.34 1.80
N GLU A 51 -5.93 -4.64 1.83
CA GLU A 51 -6.44 -6.00 2.06
C GLU A 51 -5.92 -6.99 1.01
N LYS A 52 -5.91 -6.61 -0.28
CA LYS A 52 -5.37 -7.47 -1.34
C LYS A 52 -3.90 -7.78 -1.15
N TYR A 53 -3.10 -6.80 -0.71
CA TYR A 53 -1.70 -7.03 -0.42
C TYR A 53 -1.50 -7.94 0.79
N LEU A 54 -2.17 -7.63 1.90
CA LEU A 54 -2.06 -8.39 3.16
C LEU A 54 -2.46 -9.86 2.96
N LEU A 55 -3.55 -10.13 2.23
CA LEU A 55 -3.95 -11.50 1.91
C LEU A 55 -2.91 -12.19 1.02
N SER A 56 -2.42 -11.51 -0.01
CA SER A 56 -1.39 -12.06 -0.90
C SER A 56 -0.10 -12.39 -0.13
N SER A 57 0.33 -11.51 0.77
CA SER A 57 1.55 -11.67 1.56
C SER A 57 1.44 -12.83 2.55
N ILE A 58 0.28 -13.06 3.14
CA ILE A 58 0.00 -14.24 3.99
C ILE A 58 0.14 -15.52 3.18
N ILE A 59 -0.49 -15.60 2.01
CA ILE A 59 -0.43 -16.79 1.16
C ILE A 59 1.02 -17.10 0.75
N ILE A 60 1.77 -16.07 0.35
CA ILE A 60 3.19 -16.22 -0.03
C ILE A 60 4.04 -16.63 1.15
N ARG A 61 3.84 -16.04 2.34
CA ARG A 61 4.53 -16.43 3.57
C ARG A 61 4.31 -17.91 3.86
N CYS A 62 3.06 -18.37 3.84
CA CYS A 62 2.73 -19.79 4.05
C CYS A 62 3.45 -20.67 3.02
N TYR A 63 3.43 -20.27 1.74
CA TYR A 63 4.13 -20.98 0.68
C TYR A 63 5.64 -21.08 0.94
N ILE A 64 6.30 -19.99 1.32
CA ILE A 64 7.73 -20.03 1.64
C ILE A 64 7.99 -20.93 2.85
N GLN A 65 7.19 -20.79 3.91
CA GLN A 65 7.36 -21.53 5.17
C GLN A 65 7.24 -23.05 4.99
N ILE A 66 6.32 -23.55 4.16
CA ILE A 66 6.21 -24.99 3.88
C ILE A 66 7.43 -25.53 3.10
N HIS A 67 8.16 -24.66 2.41
CA HIS A 67 9.37 -24.99 1.67
C HIS A 67 10.66 -24.77 2.49
N VAL A 68 10.59 -24.30 3.74
CA VAL A 68 11.76 -24.19 4.63
C VAL A 68 12.16 -25.60 5.08
N PRO A 69 13.41 -26.03 4.85
CA PRO A 69 13.86 -27.37 5.23
C PRO A 69 14.35 -27.41 6.69
N SER A 70 14.52 -28.62 7.24
CA SER A 70 15.06 -28.83 8.59
C SER A 70 16.46 -28.23 8.77
N SER A 71 16.78 -27.67 9.93
CA SER A 71 18.07 -27.02 10.22
C SER A 71 19.28 -27.95 10.01
N GLN A 72 20.35 -27.45 9.36
CA GLN A 72 21.59 -28.18 9.07
C GLN A 72 22.83 -27.25 9.09
N SER A 73 24.03 -27.81 9.31
CA SER A 73 25.29 -27.06 9.47
C SER A 73 25.93 -26.55 8.16
N GLY A 74 25.24 -26.65 7.02
CA GLY A 74 25.76 -26.20 5.72
C GLY A 74 24.66 -26.09 4.66
N ASN A 75 25.01 -25.53 3.49
CA ASN A 75 24.09 -25.32 2.36
C ASN A 75 22.82 -24.51 2.71
N ASN A 76 22.99 -23.42 3.48
CA ASN A 76 21.89 -22.57 3.96
C ASN A 76 21.62 -21.35 3.06
N GLN A 77 22.27 -21.24 1.90
CA GLN A 77 22.11 -20.07 1.02
C GLN A 77 20.66 -19.87 0.57
N GLY A 78 19.98 -20.92 0.12
CA GLY A 78 18.57 -20.80 -0.28
C GLY A 78 17.64 -20.51 0.90
N VAL A 79 17.95 -21.05 2.09
CA VAL A 79 17.20 -20.76 3.32
C VAL A 79 17.37 -19.30 3.74
N ASN A 80 18.57 -18.74 3.60
CA ASN A 80 18.81 -17.32 3.86
C ASN A 80 18.02 -16.42 2.90
N ILE A 81 17.92 -16.80 1.62
CA ILE A 81 17.08 -16.10 0.64
C ILE A 81 15.60 -16.17 1.06
N GLN A 82 15.09 -17.35 1.45
CA GLN A 82 13.72 -17.50 1.96
C GLN A 82 13.47 -16.56 3.15
N ASN A 83 14.39 -16.53 4.13
CA ASN A 83 14.28 -15.66 5.31
C ASN A 83 14.32 -14.17 4.95
N GLN A 84 15.16 -13.77 3.99
CA GLN A 84 15.20 -12.39 3.52
C GLN A 84 13.87 -11.98 2.88
N ILE A 85 13.28 -12.82 2.04
CA ILE A 85 11.99 -12.55 1.40
C ILE A 85 10.88 -12.45 2.45
N LEU A 86 10.89 -13.34 3.45
CA LEU A 86 9.94 -13.28 4.57
C LEU A 86 10.03 -11.96 5.33
N LYS A 87 11.26 -11.49 5.61
CA LYS A 87 11.48 -10.18 6.24
C LYS A 87 10.96 -9.03 5.39
N GLU A 88 11.21 -9.05 4.08
CA GLU A 88 10.69 -8.01 3.18
C GLU A 88 9.16 -7.98 3.15
N LEU A 89 8.49 -9.14 3.23
CA LEU A 89 7.03 -9.21 3.38
C LEU A 89 6.54 -8.61 4.71
N ASP A 90 7.28 -8.79 5.80
CA ASP A 90 6.98 -8.18 7.10
C ASP A 90 7.16 -6.66 7.06
N ASP A 91 8.28 -6.18 6.51
CA ASP A 91 8.57 -4.75 6.39
C ASP A 91 7.49 -4.03 5.55
N MET A 92 7.06 -4.62 4.43
CA MET A 92 6.00 -4.06 3.58
C MET A 92 4.62 -4.09 4.26
N LYS A 93 4.35 -5.11 5.08
CA LYS A 93 3.13 -5.17 5.90
C LYS A 93 3.10 -4.04 6.93
N ILE A 94 4.22 -3.77 7.61
CA ILE A 94 4.32 -2.69 8.59
C ILE A 94 4.03 -1.33 7.94
N ILE A 95 4.53 -1.09 6.73
CA ILE A 95 4.25 0.14 5.97
C ILE A 95 2.74 0.31 5.75
N ILE A 96 2.05 -0.76 5.37
CA ILE A 96 0.59 -0.74 5.16
C ILE A 96 -0.16 -0.46 6.45
N GLU A 97 0.15 -1.20 7.53
CA GLU A 97 -0.50 -1.05 8.84
C GLU A 97 -0.26 0.36 9.42
N THR A 98 0.93 0.93 9.23
CA THR A 98 1.26 2.29 9.67
C THR A 98 0.41 3.33 8.94
N ASN A 99 0.15 3.12 7.65
CA ASN A 99 -0.65 4.02 6.83
C ASN A 99 -2.16 3.96 7.14
N GLU A 100 -2.67 2.92 7.81
CA GLU A 100 -4.10 2.86 8.16
C GLU A 100 -4.53 3.97 9.13
N ASN A 101 -3.63 4.42 10.01
CA ASN A 101 -3.89 5.51 10.94
C ASN A 101 -4.15 6.84 10.23
N ILE A 102 -3.61 7.04 9.02
CA ILE A 102 -3.80 8.26 8.22
C ILE A 102 -5.30 8.51 7.95
N PHE A 103 -6.09 7.45 7.76
CA PHE A 103 -7.53 7.61 7.52
C PHE A 103 -8.28 8.10 8.75
N ILE A 104 -7.90 7.61 9.93
CA ILE A 104 -8.52 8.00 11.20
C ILE A 104 -8.17 9.47 11.50
N ASP A 105 -6.90 9.82 11.33
CA ASP A 105 -6.42 11.18 11.49
C ASP A 105 -7.09 12.15 10.50
N TYR A 106 -7.36 11.68 9.28
CA TYR A 106 -8.14 12.44 8.31
C TYR A 106 -9.50 12.84 8.86
N TYR A 107 -10.31 11.84 9.24
CA TYR A 107 -11.67 12.07 9.69
C TYR A 107 -11.72 12.90 10.98
N LYS A 108 -10.82 12.65 11.92
CA LYS A 108 -10.73 13.40 13.17
C LYS A 108 -10.48 14.88 12.90
N LYS A 109 -9.50 15.18 12.05
CA LYS A 109 -9.11 16.56 11.79
C LYS A 109 -10.14 17.28 10.91
N HIS A 110 -10.69 16.62 9.91
CA HIS A 110 -11.81 17.15 9.12
C HIS A 110 -12.99 17.53 10.02
N TYR A 111 -13.39 16.65 10.95
CA TYR A 111 -14.43 16.94 11.94
C TYR A 111 -14.10 18.16 12.81
N GLU A 112 -12.87 18.27 13.31
CA GLU A 112 -12.44 19.44 14.09
C GLU A 112 -12.58 20.75 13.29
N ILE A 113 -12.17 20.75 12.03
CA ILE A 113 -12.26 21.93 11.15
C ILE A 113 -13.72 22.33 10.94
N LEU A 114 -14.59 21.38 10.61
CA LEU A 114 -16.03 21.64 10.45
C LEU A 114 -16.68 22.17 11.73
N LYS A 115 -16.28 21.66 12.89
CA LYS A 115 -16.75 22.15 14.19
C LYS A 115 -16.40 23.64 14.39
N TYR A 116 -15.19 24.06 14.01
CA TYR A 116 -14.77 25.46 14.10
C TYR A 116 -15.49 26.35 13.08
N LEU A 117 -15.64 25.88 11.83
CA LEU A 117 -16.40 26.59 10.80
C LEU A 117 -17.85 26.84 11.21
N ASN A 118 -18.50 25.83 11.79
CA ASN A 118 -19.87 25.97 12.27
C ASN A 118 -19.97 26.96 13.45
N LYS A 119 -18.94 27.03 14.31
CA LYS A 119 -18.90 27.95 15.45
C LYS A 119 -18.53 29.38 15.05
N PHE A 120 -17.68 29.55 14.04
CA PHE A 120 -17.09 30.82 13.63
C PHE A 120 -17.14 31.01 12.10
N PRO A 121 -18.35 31.10 11.51
CA PRO A 121 -18.52 31.09 10.06
C PRO A 121 -17.93 32.30 9.35
N SER A 122 -17.78 33.43 10.05
CA SER A 122 -17.23 34.69 9.50
C SER A 122 -15.71 34.72 9.44
N ILE A 123 -15.01 33.75 10.03
CA ILE A 123 -13.55 33.69 9.98
C ILE A 123 -13.14 32.97 8.69
N GLU A 124 -12.70 33.75 7.71
CA GLU A 124 -12.29 33.26 6.38
C GLU A 124 -11.16 32.23 6.44
N ASP A 125 -10.21 32.39 7.38
CA ASP A 125 -9.08 31.49 7.56
C ASP A 125 -9.50 30.03 7.83
N TYR A 126 -10.65 29.79 8.47
CA TYR A 126 -11.13 28.42 8.67
C TYR A 126 -11.61 27.77 7.37
N HIS A 127 -12.14 28.57 6.43
CA HIS A 127 -12.54 28.08 5.11
C HIS A 127 -11.31 27.76 4.28
N LEU A 128 -10.32 28.66 4.27
CA LEU A 128 -9.02 28.42 3.63
C LEU A 128 -8.31 27.20 4.23
N TYR A 129 -8.39 27.03 5.55
CA TYR A 129 -7.80 25.88 6.21
C TYR A 129 -8.44 24.56 5.78
N LEU A 130 -9.76 24.50 5.65
CA LEU A 130 -10.45 23.32 5.12
C LEU A 130 -9.97 23.00 3.70
N ILE A 131 -9.86 24.00 2.84
CA ILE A 131 -9.39 23.84 1.46
C ILE A 131 -7.98 23.23 1.44
N GLU A 132 -7.02 23.86 2.11
CA GLU A 132 -5.63 23.40 2.12
C GLU A 132 -5.48 22.03 2.78
N TYR A 133 -6.29 21.76 3.80
CA TYR A 133 -6.35 20.46 4.43
C TYR A 133 -6.84 19.36 3.46
N GLU A 134 -7.93 19.58 2.75
CA GLU A 134 -8.47 18.65 1.75
C GLU A 134 -7.48 18.41 0.60
N LYS A 135 -6.83 19.49 0.12
CA LYS A 135 -5.79 19.42 -0.92
C LYS A 135 -4.61 18.58 -0.48
N LYS A 136 -4.10 18.81 0.74
CA LYS A 136 -3.00 18.01 1.29
C LYS A 136 -3.37 16.52 1.35
N ASN A 137 -4.55 16.19 1.90
CA ASN A 137 -5.00 14.80 2.00
C ASN A 137 -5.17 14.14 0.64
N PHE A 138 -5.65 14.88 -0.37
CA PHE A 138 -5.70 14.37 -1.74
C PHE A 138 -4.32 13.90 -2.22
N TYR A 139 -3.29 14.74 -2.09
CA TYR A 139 -1.94 14.38 -2.52
C TYR A 139 -1.33 13.24 -1.71
N ASP A 140 -1.55 13.23 -0.38
CA ASP A 140 -1.07 12.15 0.49
C ASP A 140 -1.69 10.80 0.09
N LEU A 141 -3.01 10.74 -0.12
CA LEU A 141 -3.70 9.51 -0.54
C LEU A 141 -3.26 9.04 -1.93
N ARG A 142 -3.00 9.97 -2.86
CA ARG A 142 -2.42 9.63 -4.16
C ARG A 142 -1.03 9.04 -4.04
N SER A 143 -0.21 9.57 -3.14
CA SER A 143 1.14 9.07 -2.87
C SER A 143 1.08 7.63 -2.37
N ILE A 144 0.17 7.32 -1.44
CA ILE A 144 -0.04 5.96 -0.92
C ILE A 144 -0.39 4.98 -2.04
N ILE A 145 -1.15 5.39 -3.05
CA ILE A 145 -1.48 4.52 -4.20
C ILE A 145 -0.26 4.19 -5.05
N LEU A 146 0.63 5.17 -5.27
CA LEU A 146 1.89 4.94 -5.98
C LEU A 146 2.84 4.06 -5.17
N GLU A 147 2.86 4.23 -3.84
CA GLU A 147 3.62 3.39 -2.93
C GLU A 147 3.10 1.96 -2.95
N LEU A 148 1.78 1.75 -2.88
CA LEU A 148 1.17 0.43 -2.99
C LEU A 148 1.51 -0.27 -4.31
N ARG A 149 1.40 0.45 -5.44
CA ARG A 149 1.81 -0.08 -6.75
C ARG A 149 3.26 -0.58 -6.69
N THR A 150 4.13 0.21 -6.07
CA THR A 150 5.56 -0.11 -5.93
C THR A 150 5.77 -1.31 -5.02
N ILE A 151 5.05 -1.41 -3.91
CA ILE A 151 5.06 -2.56 -3.00
C ILE A 151 4.65 -3.83 -3.75
N PHE A 152 3.52 -3.83 -4.46
CA PHE A 152 3.07 -4.97 -5.27
C PHE A 152 4.12 -5.41 -6.32
N LEU A 153 4.76 -4.46 -7.00
CA LEU A 153 5.81 -4.75 -8.00
C LEU A 153 7.06 -5.33 -7.35
N LYS A 154 7.57 -4.72 -6.27
CA LYS A 154 8.75 -5.18 -5.56
C LYS A 154 8.56 -6.60 -5.03
N THR A 155 7.41 -6.87 -4.40
CA THR A 155 7.09 -8.22 -3.90
C THR A 155 7.01 -9.23 -5.05
N TYR A 156 6.39 -8.86 -6.17
CA TYR A 156 6.35 -9.76 -7.33
C TYR A 156 7.74 -10.05 -7.87
N ASP A 157 8.55 -9.01 -8.08
CA ASP A 157 9.89 -9.12 -8.65
C ASP A 157 10.81 -9.99 -7.80
N ILE A 158 10.85 -9.79 -6.48
CA ILE A 158 11.72 -10.58 -5.60
C ILE A 158 11.31 -12.06 -5.57
N ILE A 159 10.00 -12.36 -5.59
CA ILE A 159 9.52 -13.74 -5.62
C ILE A 159 9.91 -14.40 -6.93
N MET A 160 9.66 -13.75 -8.06
CA MET A 160 9.91 -14.33 -9.37
C MET A 160 11.40 -14.58 -9.61
N LYS A 161 12.27 -13.65 -9.21
CA LYS A 161 13.72 -13.81 -9.32
C LYS A 161 14.27 -14.96 -8.47
N ASN A 162 13.61 -15.27 -7.35
CA ASN A 162 14.07 -16.26 -6.39
C ASN A 162 13.24 -17.55 -6.36
N LEU A 163 12.31 -17.74 -7.30
CA LEU A 163 11.32 -18.82 -7.25
C LEU A 163 11.96 -20.22 -7.09
N THR A 164 13.02 -20.51 -7.84
CA THR A 164 13.76 -21.79 -7.72
C THR A 164 14.36 -21.98 -6.33
N LYS A 165 14.91 -20.92 -5.72
CA LYS A 165 15.49 -20.97 -4.38
C LYS A 165 14.44 -21.05 -3.28
N ILE A 166 13.25 -20.49 -3.52
CA ILE A 166 12.09 -20.66 -2.65
C ILE A 166 11.64 -22.12 -2.66
N GLN A 167 11.50 -22.74 -3.83
CA GLN A 167 10.99 -24.12 -3.97
C GLN A 167 12.01 -25.18 -3.57
N MET A 168 13.28 -24.95 -3.93
CA MET A 168 14.40 -25.87 -3.73
C MET A 168 15.58 -25.12 -3.08
N PRO A 169 15.51 -24.79 -1.79
CA PRO A 169 16.53 -23.98 -1.10
C PRO A 169 17.87 -24.71 -0.99
N ARG A 170 17.86 -26.04 -1.07
CA ARG A 170 19.03 -26.92 -1.10
C ARG A 170 19.05 -27.66 -2.43
N ASN A 171 19.45 -27.00 -3.52
CA ASN A 171 19.76 -27.76 -4.73
C ASN A 171 20.85 -28.78 -4.37
N GLN A 172 20.57 -30.06 -4.57
CA GLN A 172 21.62 -31.07 -4.66
C GLN A 172 22.48 -30.63 -5.85
N GLN A 173 23.74 -30.27 -5.59
CA GLN A 173 24.73 -30.37 -6.65
C GLN A 173 24.59 -31.78 -7.21
N SER A 174 24.42 -31.87 -8.53
CA SER A 174 24.51 -33.12 -9.28
C SER A 174 25.54 -34.01 -8.61
N ILE A 175 25.11 -35.20 -8.18
CA ILE A 175 25.99 -36.29 -7.78
C ILE A 175 27.13 -36.33 -8.80
N SER A 176 28.28 -35.79 -8.43
CA SER A 176 29.48 -35.87 -9.25
C SER A 176 29.76 -37.36 -9.36
N MET A 177 29.78 -37.82 -10.60
CA MET A 177 29.86 -39.21 -11.01
C MET A 177 30.82 -39.99 -10.12
N ILE A 178 30.31 -41.09 -9.58
CA ILE A 178 31.12 -42.19 -9.06
C ILE A 178 31.98 -42.65 -10.24
N ASN A 179 33.27 -42.33 -10.20
CA ASN A 179 34.31 -43.02 -10.97
C ASN A 179 35.01 -43.98 -10.01
#